data_AF-A0A0P0E5R2-F1
#
_entry.id   AF-A0A0P0E5R2-F1
#
_cell.length_a   1.000
_cell.length_b   1.000
_cell.length_c   1.000
_cell.angle_alpha   90.00
_cell.angle_beta   90.00
_cell.angle_gamma   90.00
#
_symmetry.space_group_name_H-M   'P 1'
#
loop_
_entity.id
_entity.type
_entity.pdbx_description
1 polymer ?
#
loop_
_entity_poly.entity_id
_entity_poly.type
_entity_poly.pdbx_seq_one_letter_code
_entity_poly.pdbx_strand_id
1 'polypeptide(L)'
;MTDPMTTRFDIEQRWPELFDGLTETQRWSVAQSLAAAWHEGWEPNRADVANLTEYAGGRIDHAEYIRRSDASSKGTRGSAR
;
A
#
# COMPACT_ATOMS: atom_id res chain seq x y z
N MET A 1 -18.07 2.93 -26.81
CA MET A 1 -17.07 1.90 -26.48
C MET A 1 -16.90 1.97 -24.97
N THR A 2 -17.39 0.97 -24.26
CA THR A 2 -17.57 0.94 -22.80
C THR A 2 -16.25 1.28 -22.09
N ASP A 3 -16.16 2.42 -21.41
CA ASP A 3 -15.16 2.65 -20.38
C ASP A 3 -15.50 1.67 -19.27
N PRO A 4 -14.68 0.64 -19.00
CA PRO A 4 -14.93 -0.13 -17.81
C PRO A 4 -14.63 0.85 -16.67
N MET A 5 -15.65 1.17 -15.89
CA MET A 5 -15.55 1.64 -14.50
C MET A 5 -14.90 0.52 -13.66
N THR A 6 -13.79 -0.05 -14.13
CA THR A 6 -12.81 -0.76 -13.34
C THR A 6 -12.30 0.30 -12.40
N THR A 7 -12.57 0.15 -11.11
CA THR A 7 -11.85 0.82 -10.04
C THR A 7 -10.36 0.61 -10.32
N ARG A 8 -9.71 1.51 -11.08
CA ARG A 8 -8.29 1.37 -11.39
C ARG A 8 -7.58 1.44 -10.06
N PHE A 9 -6.72 0.46 -9.81
CA PHE A 9 -5.87 0.43 -8.63
C PHE A 9 -4.82 1.54 -8.77
N ASP A 10 -5.26 2.79 -8.62
CA ASP A 10 -4.49 3.97 -8.95
C ASP A 10 -3.91 4.58 -7.67
N ILE A 11 -3.05 3.78 -7.03
CA ILE A 11 -2.48 4.12 -5.73
C ILE A 11 -1.44 5.25 -5.83
N GLU A 12 -0.73 5.28 -6.96
CA GLU A 12 0.27 6.30 -7.26
C GLU A 12 -0.38 7.67 -7.51
N GLN A 13 -1.54 7.73 -8.18
CA GLN A 13 -2.26 9.00 -8.35
C GLN A 13 -2.94 9.46 -7.04
N ARG A 14 -3.28 8.53 -6.14
CA ARG A 14 -3.88 8.87 -4.83
C ARG A 14 -2.87 9.49 -3.87
N TRP A 15 -1.65 8.97 -3.83
CA TRP A 15 -0.59 9.43 -2.92
C TRP A 15 0.76 9.55 -3.62
N PRO A 16 0.89 10.43 -4.63
CA PRO A 16 2.12 10.56 -5.41
C PRO A 16 3.31 10.96 -4.54
N GLU A 17 3.07 11.70 -3.44
CA GLU A 17 4.11 12.12 -2.50
C GLU A 17 4.78 10.96 -1.76
N LEU A 18 4.09 9.81 -1.63
CA LEU A 18 4.68 8.65 -0.97
C LEU A 18 5.70 7.98 -1.89
N PHE A 19 5.45 7.96 -3.20
CA PHE A 19 6.33 7.34 -4.19
C PHE A 19 7.52 8.24 -4.57
N ASP A 20 7.63 9.41 -3.96
CA ASP A 20 8.76 10.31 -4.16
C ASP A 20 10.08 9.68 -3.68
N GLY A 21 11.11 9.78 -4.54
CA GLY A 21 12.42 9.17 -4.29
C GLY A 21 12.50 7.66 -4.50
N LEU A 22 11.43 6.98 -4.92
CA LEU A 22 11.52 5.59 -5.39
C LEU A 22 11.96 5.51 -6.86
N THR A 23 12.79 4.52 -7.17
CA THR A 23 13.07 4.10 -8.54
C THR A 23 11.83 3.46 -9.18
N GLU A 24 11.81 3.39 -10.51
CA GLU A 24 10.72 2.73 -11.27
C GLU A 24 10.52 1.27 -10.85
N THR A 25 11.60 0.53 -10.59
CA THR A 25 11.53 -0.86 -10.11
C THR A 25 10.89 -0.96 -8.72
N GLN A 26 11.26 -0.07 -7.79
CA GLN A 26 10.69 -0.07 -6.44
C GLN A 26 9.21 0.30 -6.48
N ARG A 27 8.85 1.32 -7.26
CA ARG A 27 7.47 1.75 -7.49
C ARG A 27 6.62 0.62 -8.06
N TRP A 28 7.11 -0.08 -9.08
CA TRP A 28 6.42 -1.24 -9.66
C TRP A 28 6.24 -2.36 -8.64
N SER A 29 7.27 -2.68 -7.85
CA SER A 29 7.18 -3.70 -6.80
C SER A 29 6.13 -3.35 -5.75
N VAL A 30 6.09 -2.10 -5.29
CA VAL A 30 5.08 -1.60 -4.33
C VAL A 30 3.67 -1.69 -4.94
N ALA A 31 3.49 -1.21 -6.17
CA ALA A 31 2.20 -1.24 -6.85
C ALA A 31 1.67 -2.68 -7.01
N GLN A 32 2.54 -3.64 -7.38
CA GLN A 32 2.16 -5.06 -7.50
C GLN A 32 1.75 -5.66 -6.16
N SER A 33 2.52 -5.42 -5.09
CA SER A 33 2.18 -5.92 -3.75
C SER A 33 0.85 -5.36 -3.25
N LEU A 34 0.58 -4.08 -3.47
CA LEU A 34 -0.68 -3.48 -3.03
C LEU A 34 -1.87 -3.90 -3.91
N ALA A 35 -1.65 -4.12 -5.21
CA ALA A 35 -2.67 -4.65 -6.10
C ALA A 35 -3.07 -6.09 -5.71
N ALA A 36 -2.10 -6.92 -5.32
CA ALA A 36 -2.36 -8.27 -4.79
C ALA A 36 -3.22 -8.20 -3.52
N ALA A 37 -2.83 -7.38 -2.54
CA ALA A 37 -3.60 -7.19 -1.32
C ALA A 37 -5.03 -6.68 -1.62
N TRP A 38 -5.18 -5.75 -2.56
CA TRP A 38 -6.49 -5.24 -2.97
C TRP A 38 -7.38 -6.32 -3.57
N HIS A 39 -6.83 -7.24 -4.38
CA HIS A 39 -7.56 -8.40 -4.89
C HIS A 39 -7.92 -9.42 -3.80
N GLU A 40 -7.21 -9.42 -2.68
CA GLU A 40 -7.52 -10.21 -1.48
C GLU A 40 -8.55 -9.53 -0.56
N GLY A 41 -9.03 -8.33 -0.93
CA GLY A 41 -10.05 -7.59 -0.18
C GLY A 41 -9.51 -6.53 0.77
N TRP A 42 -8.21 -6.22 0.73
CA TRP A 42 -7.65 -5.09 1.47
C TRP A 42 -8.10 -3.75 0.87
N GLU A 43 -8.50 -2.82 1.74
CA GLU A 43 -8.85 -1.46 1.33
C GLU A 43 -7.63 -0.53 1.39
N PRO A 44 -7.33 0.21 0.30
CA PRO A 44 -6.18 1.07 0.27
C PRO A 44 -6.22 2.18 1.32
N ASN A 45 -5.22 2.21 2.19
CA ASN A 45 -5.05 3.25 3.20
C ASN A 45 -3.65 3.87 3.14
N ARG A 46 -3.56 5.17 3.47
CA ARG A 46 -2.32 5.95 3.33
C ARG A 46 -1.19 5.42 4.22
N ALA A 47 -1.52 4.89 5.40
CA ALA A 47 -0.53 4.42 6.37
C ALA A 47 0.21 3.17 5.88
N ASP A 48 -0.52 2.18 5.39
CA ASP A 48 0.06 0.94 4.86
C ASP A 48 0.85 1.21 3.57
N VAL A 49 0.37 2.10 2.70
CA VAL A 49 1.13 2.50 1.51
C VAL A 49 2.41 3.23 1.87
N ALA A 50 2.38 4.14 2.84
CA ALA A 50 3.59 4.81 3.31
C ALA A 50 4.58 3.81 3.90
N ASN A 51 4.11 2.86 4.73
CA ASN A 51 4.95 1.84 5.35
C ASN A 51 5.62 0.94 4.30
N LEU A 52 4.85 0.46 3.30
CA LEU A 52 5.39 -0.38 2.24
C LEU A 52 6.36 0.38 1.33
N THR A 53 6.07 1.64 1.02
CA THR A 53 6.97 2.49 0.23
C THR A 53 8.27 2.78 0.96
N GLU A 54 8.24 3.06 2.26
CA GLU A 54 9.46 3.24 3.04
C GLU A 54 10.30 1.96 3.11
N TYR A 55 9.64 0.80 3.21
CA TYR A 55 10.31 -0.49 3.19
C TYR A 55 10.95 -0.78 1.82
N ALA A 56 10.20 -0.61 0.72
CA ALA A 56 10.71 -0.80 -0.63
C ALA A 56 11.81 0.21 -1.00
N GLY A 57 11.74 1.42 -0.44
CA GLY A 57 12.76 2.46 -0.55
C GLY A 57 14.01 2.22 0.30
N GLY A 58 14.00 1.20 1.17
CA GLY A 58 15.11 0.90 2.08
C GLY A 58 15.28 1.90 3.23
N ARG A 59 14.25 2.73 3.51
CA ARG A 59 14.26 3.69 4.62
C ARG A 59 13.99 3.01 5.97
N ILE A 60 13.27 1.90 5.94
CA ILE A 60 13.01 1.05 7.11
C ILE A 60 13.37 -0.41 6.80
N ASP A 61 13.77 -1.15 7.83
CA ASP A 61 14.00 -2.59 7.72
C ASP A 61 12.70 -3.40 7.91
N HIS A 62 12.78 -4.70 7.64
CA HIS A 62 11.63 -5.59 7.70
C HIS A 62 11.00 -5.68 9.11
N ALA A 63 11.80 -5.63 10.18
CA ALA A 63 11.27 -5.69 11.55
C ALA A 63 10.46 -4.42 11.89
N GLU A 64 10.90 -3.26 11.43
CA GLU A 64 10.14 -2.01 11.58
C GLU A 64 8.87 -2.01 10.72
N TYR A 65 8.94 -2.53 9.49
CA TYR A 65 7.77 -2.71 8.63
C TYR A 65 6.68 -3.55 9.32
N ILE A 66 7.04 -4.71 9.89
CA ILE A 66 6.09 -5.59 10.60
C ILE A 66 5.52 -4.90 11.84
N ARG A 67 6.36 -4.24 12.65
CA ARG A 67 5.91 -3.52 13.85
C ARG A 67 4.83 -2.48 13.52
N ARG A 68 5.00 -1.72 12.43
CA ARG A 68 4.05 -0.71 11.98
C ARG A 68 2.78 -1.32 11.40
N SER A 69 2.90 -2.38 10.60
CA SER A 69 1.75 -3.11 10.05
C SER A 69 0.89 -3.76 11.14
N ASP A 70 1.50 -4.26 12.21
CA ASP A 70 0.80 -4.81 13.38
C ASP A 70 0.07 -3.72 14.18
N ALA A 71 0.65 -2.52 14.27
CA ALA A 71 0.02 -1.37 14.89
C ALA A 71 -1.19 -0.87 14.07
N SER A 72 -1.07 -0.82 12.73
CA SER A 72 -2.17 -0.48 11.82
C SER A 72 -3.31 -1.52 11.87
N SER A 73 -2.97 -2.81 11.88
CA SER A 73 -3.95 -3.92 11.90
C SER A 73 -4.73 -4.04 13.20
N LYS A 74 -4.22 -3.48 14.30
CA LYS A 74 -4.96 -3.36 15.57
C LYS A 74 -6.02 -2.24 15.52
N GLY A 75 -5.99 -1.36 14.52
CA GLY A 75 -7.03 -0.35 14.29
C GLY A 75 -8.27 -0.85 13.55
N THR A 76 -8.18 -1.96 12.80
CA THR A 76 -9.27 -2.46 11.93
C THR A 76 -9.91 -3.77 12.42
N ARG A 77 -9.59 -4.24 13.63
CA ARG A 77 -10.33 -5.32 14.31
C ARG A 77 -11.21 -4.76 15.44
N GLY A 78 -12.12 -3.87 15.06
CA GLY A 78 -13.24 -3.45 15.87
C GLY A 78 -14.53 -3.57 15.06
N SER A 79 -15.43 -4.46 15.50
CA SER A 79 -16.74 -4.81 14.93
C SER A 79 -16.67 -5.99 13.93
N ALA A 80 -17.28 -7.16 14.16
CA ALA A 80 -18.53 -7.43 14.87
C ALA A 80 -18.40 -8.53 15.94
N ARG A 81 -19.25 -8.39 16.95
CA ARG A 81 -19.51 -9.31 18.05
C ARG A 81 -20.58 -10.33 17.65
#